data_AF-A0A256XQG0-F1
#
_entry.id   AF-A0A256XQG0-F1
#
_cell.length_a   1.000
_cell.length_b   1.000
_cell.length_c   1.000
_cell.angle_alpha   90.00
_cell.angle_beta   90.00
_cell.angle_gamma   90.00
#
_symmetry.space_group_name_H-M   'P 1'
#
loop_
_entity.id
_entity.type
_entity.pdbx_description
1 polymer ?
#
loop_
_entity_poly.entity_id
_entity_poly.type
_entity_poly.pdbx_seq_one_letter_code
_entity_poly.pdbx_strand_id
1 'polypeptide(L)'
;MYKIISFILISFLIFTQSFSGCIDLDDTLNFFDKELRRAEPYLKEIVFDDPTLQTYALSVCNDYGSSDKESIITALYRHIVEDFSYISDPENEELIRSPKQTIQLKGGDCEDLSILLMSLLENMGIKTYLVLTEEHAYALAYDVNISNLWQYVEQELVQQVEQDSGETIWQHYHQTFTLQKHRNWYYGGNGELLAESESFDYLEIIYNVSSKQPIDMYIVPTKDDFDDFTKDNDFTNFPHHQYIKETQMNGNCSNMKNYGGIILSNPRWLDAQVTVNLTFYSHPSFYKLFENKTIRTYFVKEKHCVVLEPTAGEYGYPGYDANVTGTKTAIDPVTKDYFYLD
;
A
#
# COMPACT_ATOMS: atom_id res chain seq x y z
N MET A 1 -77.18 -17.03 50.79
CA MET A 1 -76.49 -17.75 49.69
C MET A 1 -75.38 -16.82 49.20
N TYR A 2 -74.14 -17.30 49.23
CA TYR A 2 -72.86 -16.57 49.26
C TYR A 2 -72.37 -16.02 47.90
N LYS A 3 -71.61 -14.89 47.96
CA LYS A 3 -70.31 -14.54 47.30
C LYS A 3 -70.26 -13.01 47.10
N ILE A 4 -69.52 -12.18 47.86
CA ILE A 4 -68.07 -12.08 48.20
C ILE A 4 -67.17 -11.76 46.98
N ILE A 5 -66.92 -10.45 46.80
CA ILE A 5 -65.63 -9.71 46.67
C ILE A 5 -64.37 -10.52 46.26
N SER A 6 -63.64 -10.09 45.22
CA SER A 6 -62.26 -9.56 45.39
C SER A 6 -61.58 -9.10 44.10
N PHE A 7 -61.06 -7.87 44.16
CA PHE A 7 -59.95 -7.34 43.40
C PHE A 7 -58.70 -8.21 43.60
N ILE A 8 -57.93 -8.48 42.54
CA ILE A 8 -56.54 -8.92 42.66
C ILE A 8 -55.68 -7.94 41.85
N LEU A 9 -55.02 -7.03 42.59
CA LEU A 9 -53.77 -6.40 42.20
C LEU A 9 -52.72 -7.51 42.01
N ILE A 10 -52.07 -7.57 40.86
CA ILE A 10 -50.82 -8.31 40.71
C ILE A 10 -49.70 -7.37 41.17
N SER A 11 -49.30 -7.55 42.43
CA SER A 11 -48.08 -6.99 43.00
C SER A 11 -46.87 -7.74 42.42
N PHE A 12 -46.09 -7.07 41.58
CA PHE A 12 -44.73 -7.53 41.26
C PHE A 12 -43.84 -7.20 42.46
N LEU A 13 -43.62 -8.19 43.32
CA LEU A 13 -42.67 -8.12 44.43
C LEU A 13 -41.26 -8.13 43.84
N ILE A 14 -40.65 -6.96 43.74
CA ILE A 14 -39.21 -6.82 43.52
C ILE A 14 -38.53 -7.32 44.80
N PHE A 15 -38.00 -8.54 44.74
CA PHE A 15 -37.05 -9.02 45.73
C PHE A 15 -35.76 -8.23 45.52
N THR A 16 -35.59 -7.14 46.26
CA THR A 16 -34.32 -6.42 46.39
C THR A 16 -33.37 -7.31 47.18
N GLN A 17 -32.67 -8.22 46.50
CA GLN A 17 -31.36 -8.64 46.97
C GLN A 17 -30.34 -7.66 46.41
N SER A 18 -29.71 -6.95 47.33
CA SER A 18 -28.66 -5.99 47.14
C SER A 18 -27.44 -6.64 46.47
N PHE A 19 -27.43 -6.70 45.15
CA PHE A 19 -26.18 -6.70 44.40
C PHE A 19 -25.84 -5.25 44.10
N SER A 20 -24.94 -4.69 44.91
CA SER A 20 -24.32 -3.38 44.70
C SER A 20 -23.26 -3.46 43.60
N GLY A 21 -23.65 -3.92 42.42
CA GLY A 21 -22.96 -3.60 41.18
C GLY A 21 -23.83 -2.56 40.49
N CYS A 22 -23.33 -1.33 40.33
CA CYS A 22 -23.92 -0.44 39.34
C CYS A 22 -23.79 -1.14 37.99
N ILE A 23 -24.87 -1.77 37.54
CA ILE A 23 -25.00 -2.10 36.12
C ILE A 23 -25.20 -0.75 35.46
N ASP A 24 -24.22 -0.32 34.68
CA ASP A 24 -24.29 0.95 33.96
C ASP A 24 -25.45 0.86 32.97
N LEU A 25 -26.22 1.94 32.83
CA LEU A 25 -27.37 1.96 31.90
C LEU A 25 -26.90 1.72 30.46
N ASP A 26 -25.66 2.11 30.16
CA ASP A 26 -25.00 1.90 28.88
C ASP A 26 -24.75 0.40 28.61
N ASP A 27 -24.31 -0.37 29.61
CA ASP A 27 -24.13 -1.83 29.50
C ASP A 27 -25.45 -2.55 29.19
N THR A 28 -26.57 -2.10 29.77
CA THR A 28 -27.89 -2.68 29.48
C THR A 28 -28.39 -2.36 28.08
N LEU A 29 -28.11 -1.16 27.55
CA LEU A 29 -28.48 -0.78 26.19
C LEU A 29 -27.64 -1.53 25.16
N ASN A 30 -26.34 -1.65 25.38
CA ASN A 30 -25.41 -2.39 24.54
C ASN A 30 -25.73 -3.89 24.48
N PHE A 31 -26.26 -4.47 25.56
CA PHE A 31 -26.68 -5.88 25.58
C PHE A 31 -27.78 -6.22 24.54
N PHE A 32 -28.66 -5.25 24.24
CA PHE A 32 -29.73 -5.45 23.26
C PHE A 32 -29.33 -5.07 21.83
N ASP A 33 -28.23 -4.34 21.64
CA ASP A 33 -27.71 -4.02 20.31
C ASP A 33 -27.00 -5.25 19.70
N LYS A 34 -27.47 -5.66 18.52
CA LYS A 34 -26.96 -6.85 17.83
C LYS A 34 -25.51 -6.65 17.36
N GLU A 35 -25.18 -5.48 16.83
CA GLU A 35 -23.86 -5.21 16.25
C GLU A 35 -22.82 -5.12 17.37
N LEU A 36 -23.15 -4.45 18.48
CA LEU A 36 -22.24 -4.35 19.62
C LEU A 36 -22.04 -5.68 20.33
N ARG A 37 -23.09 -6.47 20.53
CA ARG A 37 -22.94 -7.82 21.11
C ARG A 37 -22.06 -8.72 20.24
N ARG A 38 -22.13 -8.55 18.91
CA ARG A 38 -21.27 -9.27 17.98
C ARG A 38 -19.82 -8.79 18.07
N ALA A 39 -19.60 -7.49 18.19
CA ALA A 39 -18.27 -6.90 18.20
C ALA A 39 -17.53 -7.04 19.54
N GLU A 40 -18.26 -7.12 20.67
CA GLU A 40 -17.70 -7.11 22.02
C GLU A 40 -16.50 -8.05 22.24
N PRO A 41 -16.52 -9.31 21.77
CA PRO A 41 -15.41 -10.23 21.99
C PRO A 41 -14.10 -9.77 21.36
N TYR A 42 -14.16 -9.05 20.24
CA TYR A 42 -13.00 -8.49 19.55
C TYR A 42 -12.59 -7.15 20.17
N LEU A 43 -13.56 -6.29 20.46
CA LEU A 43 -13.31 -4.94 20.96
C LEU A 43 -12.60 -4.91 22.31
N LYS A 44 -12.84 -5.92 23.16
CA LYS A 44 -12.18 -6.03 24.47
C LYS A 44 -10.70 -6.42 24.39
N GLU A 45 -10.28 -7.02 23.28
CA GLU A 45 -8.89 -7.46 23.07
C GLU A 45 -8.03 -6.36 22.42
N ILE A 46 -8.65 -5.29 21.91
CA ILE A 46 -7.93 -4.10 21.44
C ILE A 46 -7.34 -3.38 22.65
N VAL A 47 -6.02 -3.22 22.67
CA VAL A 47 -5.27 -2.67 23.80
C VAL A 47 -4.90 -1.23 23.54
N PHE A 48 -5.23 -0.35 24.49
CA PHE A 48 -4.91 1.08 24.49
C PHE A 48 -3.91 1.42 25.60
N ASP A 49 -3.16 2.52 25.44
CA ASP A 49 -2.24 3.07 26.45
C ASP A 49 -1.22 2.06 27.04
N ASP A 50 -0.74 1.11 26.24
CA ASP A 50 0.27 0.12 26.60
C ASP A 50 1.67 0.55 26.12
N PRO A 51 2.60 0.85 27.06
CA PRO A 51 3.96 1.29 26.70
C PRO A 51 4.78 0.25 25.94
N THR A 52 4.47 -1.05 26.09
CA THR A 52 5.17 -2.13 25.40
C THR A 52 4.78 -2.15 23.92
N LEU A 53 3.48 -2.08 23.62
CA LEU A 53 2.97 -1.99 22.26
C LEU A 53 3.39 -0.68 21.58
N GLN A 54 3.39 0.43 22.29
CA GLN A 54 3.91 1.69 21.77
C GLN A 54 5.41 1.59 21.43
N THR A 55 6.22 0.99 22.31
CA THR A 55 7.66 0.79 22.04
C THR A 55 7.88 -0.14 20.85
N TYR A 56 7.07 -1.19 20.72
CA TYR A 56 7.11 -2.10 19.58
C TYR A 56 6.76 -1.36 18.28
N ALA A 57 5.66 -0.60 18.25
CA ALA A 57 5.25 0.19 17.08
C ALA A 57 6.33 1.20 16.66
N LEU A 58 6.92 1.91 17.63
CA LEU A 58 8.04 2.83 17.38
C LEU A 58 9.25 2.10 16.79
N SER A 59 9.54 0.88 17.24
CA SER A 59 10.66 0.10 16.71
C SER A 59 10.47 -0.26 15.22
N VAL A 60 9.24 -0.56 14.81
CA VAL A 60 8.86 -0.81 13.41
C VAL A 60 8.97 0.48 12.58
N CYS A 61 8.50 1.61 13.11
CA CYS A 61 8.45 2.86 12.36
C CYS A 61 9.81 3.55 12.18
N ASN A 62 10.85 3.16 12.92
CA ASN A 62 12.16 3.84 12.88
C ASN A 62 12.82 3.83 11.50
N ASP A 63 12.49 2.84 10.66
CA ASP A 63 13.11 2.66 9.35
C ASP A 63 12.43 3.49 8.23
N TYR A 64 11.24 4.06 8.49
CA TYR A 64 10.39 4.71 7.48
C TYR A 64 10.68 6.21 7.24
N GLY A 65 11.66 6.79 7.95
CA GLY A 65 12.18 8.15 7.66
C GLY A 65 11.22 9.33 7.91
N SER A 66 9.94 9.08 8.19
CA SER A 66 8.93 10.08 8.54
C SER A 66 8.03 9.59 9.67
N SER A 67 7.63 10.51 10.54
CA SER A 67 6.77 10.23 11.71
C SER A 67 5.36 10.83 11.57
N ASP A 68 4.94 11.19 10.35
CA ASP A 68 3.56 11.59 10.10
C ASP A 68 2.63 10.37 10.13
N LYS A 69 1.33 10.65 10.22
CA LYS A 69 0.29 9.63 10.40
C LYS A 69 0.30 8.59 9.27
N GLU A 70 0.41 9.04 8.02
CA GLU A 70 0.33 8.17 6.86
C GLU A 70 1.55 7.25 6.73
N SER A 71 2.74 7.76 7.07
CA SER A 71 3.95 6.94 7.20
C SER A 71 3.78 5.84 8.26
N ILE A 72 3.30 6.19 9.46
CA ILE A 72 3.07 5.21 10.56
C ILE A 72 2.05 4.15 10.15
N ILE A 73 0.93 4.55 9.53
CA ILE A 73 -0.08 3.61 9.02
C ILE A 73 0.55 2.61 8.04
N THR A 74 1.33 3.11 7.09
CA THR A 74 1.96 2.28 6.07
C THR A 74 2.97 1.32 6.69
N ALA A 75 3.84 1.83 7.57
CA ALA A 75 4.87 1.02 8.23
C ALA A 75 4.29 -0.12 9.04
N LEU A 76 3.32 0.17 9.91
CA LEU A 76 2.70 -0.85 10.76
C LEU A 76 1.86 -1.83 9.94
N TYR A 77 1.15 -1.36 8.92
CA TYR A 77 0.40 -2.23 8.05
C TYR A 77 1.31 -3.21 7.30
N ARG A 78 2.36 -2.71 6.63
CA ARG A 78 3.30 -3.53 5.86
C ARG A 78 4.02 -4.53 6.76
N HIS A 79 4.45 -4.09 7.93
CA HIS A 79 5.03 -4.97 8.94
C HIS A 79 4.11 -6.14 9.30
N ILE A 80 2.81 -5.92 9.52
CA ILE A 80 1.88 -7.01 9.80
C ILE A 80 1.75 -7.95 8.60
N VAL A 81 1.59 -7.40 7.40
CA VAL A 81 1.39 -8.18 6.17
C VAL A 81 2.62 -9.03 5.81
N GLU A 82 3.83 -8.51 6.06
CA GLU A 82 5.09 -9.15 5.68
C GLU A 82 5.60 -10.13 6.75
N ASP A 83 5.49 -9.79 8.04
CA ASP A 83 6.12 -10.55 9.12
C ASP A 83 5.19 -11.54 9.83
N PHE A 84 3.88 -11.49 9.58
CA PHE A 84 2.89 -12.35 10.25
C PHE A 84 2.21 -13.29 9.27
N SER A 85 2.07 -14.55 9.68
CA SER A 85 1.40 -15.58 8.89
C SER A 85 -0.09 -15.62 9.19
N TYR A 86 -0.90 -15.82 8.16
CA TYR A 86 -2.31 -16.17 8.34
C TYR A 86 -2.43 -17.59 8.90
N ILE A 87 -3.05 -17.74 10.07
CA ILE A 87 -3.26 -19.02 10.74
C ILE A 87 -4.74 -19.14 11.08
N SER A 88 -5.43 -20.01 10.35
CA SER A 88 -6.86 -20.26 10.57
C SER A 88 -7.09 -20.96 11.90
N ASP A 89 -8.19 -20.59 12.53
CA ASP A 89 -8.65 -21.28 13.72
C ASP A 89 -9.12 -22.73 13.47
N PRO A 90 -9.14 -23.57 14.52
CA PRO A 90 -9.70 -24.91 14.43
C PRO A 90 -11.17 -24.90 13.97
N GLU A 91 -11.58 -25.94 13.24
CA GLU A 91 -12.95 -26.02 12.75
C GLU A 91 -13.99 -25.91 13.88
N ASN A 92 -14.94 -24.98 13.73
CA ASN A 92 -16.04 -24.69 14.66
C ASN A 92 -15.63 -24.00 15.98
N GLU A 93 -14.43 -23.44 16.06
CA GLU A 93 -13.99 -22.61 17.18
C GLU A 93 -13.57 -21.24 16.65
N GLU A 94 -13.89 -20.18 17.42
CA GLU A 94 -13.33 -18.84 17.23
C GLU A 94 -12.44 -18.55 18.44
N LEU A 95 -11.16 -18.33 18.20
CA LEU A 95 -10.11 -18.13 19.19
C LEU A 95 -9.50 -16.74 19.02
N ILE A 96 -10.18 -15.74 19.55
CA ILE A 96 -9.70 -14.36 19.54
C ILE A 96 -8.45 -14.24 20.41
N ARG A 97 -7.32 -13.86 19.81
CA ARG A 97 -6.02 -13.70 20.45
C ARG A 97 -5.73 -12.24 20.75
N SER A 98 -5.13 -12.00 21.92
CA SER A 98 -4.62 -10.68 22.29
C SER A 98 -3.41 -10.29 21.41
N PRO A 99 -3.10 -8.99 21.24
CA PRO A 99 -1.93 -8.53 20.49
C PRO A 99 -0.62 -9.20 20.91
N LYS A 100 -0.46 -9.45 22.21
CA LYS A 100 0.73 -10.12 22.75
C LYS A 100 0.84 -11.57 22.28
N GLN A 101 -0.27 -12.30 22.22
CA GLN A 101 -0.29 -13.67 21.71
C GLN A 101 0.00 -13.70 20.21
N THR A 102 -0.62 -12.80 19.44
CA THR A 102 -0.39 -12.68 17.99
C THR A 102 1.08 -12.37 17.68
N ILE A 103 1.70 -11.42 18.40
CA ILE A 103 3.15 -11.13 18.30
C ILE A 103 4.01 -12.36 18.64
N GLN A 104 3.67 -13.08 19.71
CA GLN A 104 4.42 -14.26 20.14
C GLN A 104 4.35 -15.41 19.13
N LEU A 105 3.19 -15.59 18.49
CA LEU A 105 2.97 -16.61 17.46
C LEU A 105 3.49 -16.20 16.08
N LYS A 106 3.72 -14.90 15.86
CA LYS A 106 3.94 -14.31 14.53
C LYS A 106 2.84 -14.70 13.54
N GLY A 107 1.60 -14.70 14.01
CA GLY A 107 0.46 -15.05 13.18
C GLY A 107 -0.86 -15.12 13.92
N GLY A 108 -1.92 -15.21 13.14
CA GLY A 108 -3.33 -15.24 13.51
C GLY A 108 -4.17 -15.14 12.24
N ASP A 109 -5.48 -15.20 12.34
CA ASP A 109 -6.41 -14.98 11.22
C ASP A 109 -6.88 -13.51 11.17
N CYS A 110 -8.05 -13.27 10.57
CA CYS A 110 -8.46 -11.93 10.16
C CYS A 110 -8.66 -10.98 11.34
N GLU A 111 -9.30 -11.46 12.41
CA GLU A 111 -9.54 -10.69 13.62
C GLU A 111 -8.27 -10.49 14.43
N ASP A 112 -7.41 -11.51 14.54
CA ASP A 112 -6.20 -11.45 15.37
C ASP A 112 -5.22 -10.41 14.84
N LEU A 113 -4.99 -10.43 13.52
CA LEU A 113 -4.11 -9.49 12.85
C LEU A 113 -4.71 -8.09 12.86
N SER A 114 -6.04 -7.97 12.76
CA SER A 114 -6.74 -6.68 12.87
C SER A 114 -6.65 -6.10 14.28
N ILE A 115 -6.87 -6.90 15.32
CA ILE A 115 -6.77 -6.51 16.73
C ILE A 115 -5.34 -6.04 17.04
N LEU A 116 -4.33 -6.77 16.56
CA LEU A 116 -2.94 -6.37 16.69
C LEU A 116 -2.68 -5.02 15.99
N LEU A 117 -3.04 -4.89 14.72
CA LEU A 117 -2.82 -3.67 13.94
C LEU A 117 -3.52 -2.45 14.58
N MET A 118 -4.78 -2.61 14.98
CA MET A 118 -5.55 -1.58 15.67
C MET A 118 -4.89 -1.18 16.98
N SER A 119 -4.46 -2.15 17.79
CA SER A 119 -3.79 -1.87 19.06
C SER A 119 -2.48 -1.10 18.85
N LEU A 120 -1.69 -1.43 17.83
CA LEU A 120 -0.47 -0.68 17.51
C LEU A 120 -0.78 0.76 17.08
N LEU A 121 -1.77 0.95 16.20
CA LEU A 121 -2.17 2.27 15.71
C LEU A 121 -2.75 3.15 16.82
N GLU A 122 -3.62 2.63 17.67
CA GLU A 122 -4.21 3.36 18.79
C GLU A 122 -3.15 3.78 19.82
N ASN A 123 -2.15 2.92 20.10
CA ASN A 123 -1.00 3.26 20.94
C ASN A 123 -0.06 4.32 20.32
N MET A 124 -0.17 4.54 19.01
CA MET A 124 0.49 5.62 18.28
C MET A 124 -0.41 6.87 18.13
N GLY A 125 -1.59 6.88 18.75
CA GLY A 125 -2.55 7.98 18.69
C GLY A 125 -3.33 8.06 17.37
N ILE A 126 -3.36 6.97 16.60
CA ILE A 126 -4.09 6.87 15.34
C ILE A 126 -5.39 6.13 15.61
N LYS A 127 -6.49 6.87 15.57
CA LYS A 127 -7.82 6.32 15.77
C LYS A 127 -8.18 5.29 14.70
N THR A 128 -8.79 4.20 15.14
CA THR A 128 -9.21 3.09 14.30
C THR A 128 -10.69 2.74 14.46
N TYR A 129 -11.20 1.94 13.53
CA TYR A 129 -12.51 1.30 13.61
C TYR A 129 -12.33 -0.19 13.28
N LEU A 130 -12.95 -1.07 14.07
CA LEU A 130 -13.07 -2.47 13.72
C LEU A 130 -14.17 -2.59 12.68
N VAL A 131 -13.90 -3.23 11.55
CA VAL A 131 -14.93 -3.55 10.56
C VAL A 131 -15.25 -5.03 10.62
N LEU A 132 -16.53 -5.34 10.79
CA LEU A 132 -17.05 -6.69 10.73
C LEU A 132 -17.95 -6.86 9.51
N THR A 133 -17.72 -7.96 8.79
CA THR A 133 -18.66 -8.53 7.82
C THR A 133 -19.12 -9.89 8.31
N GLU A 134 -20.02 -10.60 7.62
CA GLU A 134 -20.48 -11.92 8.08
C GLU A 134 -19.36 -12.93 8.34
N GLU A 135 -18.29 -12.91 7.54
CA GLU A 135 -17.22 -13.94 7.54
C GLU A 135 -15.81 -13.35 7.65
N HIS A 136 -15.67 -12.05 7.95
CA HIS A 136 -14.36 -11.38 7.93
C HIS A 136 -14.28 -10.18 8.87
N ALA A 137 -13.09 -9.92 9.39
CA ALA A 137 -12.76 -8.76 10.22
C ALA A 137 -11.53 -8.04 9.67
N TYR A 138 -11.59 -6.71 9.61
CA TYR A 138 -10.48 -5.85 9.20
C TYR A 138 -10.54 -4.49 9.92
N ALA A 139 -9.57 -3.59 9.70
CA ALA A 139 -9.53 -2.29 10.36
C ALA A 139 -9.75 -1.12 9.39
N LEU A 140 -10.20 0.02 9.91
CA LEU A 140 -10.03 1.32 9.26
C LEU A 140 -9.12 2.22 10.09
N ALA A 141 -8.28 3.03 9.45
CA ALA A 141 -7.63 4.17 10.10
C ALA A 141 -8.34 5.48 9.75
N TYR A 142 -8.58 6.32 10.76
CA TYR A 142 -9.42 7.52 10.68
C TYR A 142 -8.65 8.80 10.33
N ASP A 143 -9.30 9.68 9.55
CA ASP A 143 -8.81 11.02 9.19
C ASP A 143 -7.45 10.97 8.48
N VAL A 144 -7.40 10.20 7.40
CA VAL A 144 -6.19 9.92 6.63
C VAL A 144 -6.13 10.80 5.39
N ASN A 145 -4.98 11.43 5.16
CA ASN A 145 -4.72 12.18 3.94
C ASN A 145 -4.32 11.22 2.81
N ILE A 146 -5.26 10.96 1.91
CA ILE A 146 -5.09 9.98 0.83
C ILE A 146 -3.96 10.32 -0.13
N SER A 147 -3.75 11.61 -0.43
CA SER A 147 -2.65 12.06 -1.29
C SER A 147 -1.29 11.85 -0.63
N ASN A 148 -1.20 12.00 0.69
CA ASN A 148 0.02 11.74 1.45
C ASN A 148 0.27 10.23 1.57
N LEU A 149 -0.77 9.47 1.92
CA LEU A 149 -0.72 8.01 2.04
C LEU A 149 -0.23 7.34 0.76
N TRP A 150 -0.72 7.78 -0.39
CA TRP A 150 -0.31 7.20 -1.67
C TRP A 150 1.20 7.28 -1.90
N GLN A 151 1.89 8.31 -1.39
CA GLN A 151 3.35 8.43 -1.57
C GLN A 151 4.10 7.30 -0.85
N TYR A 152 3.68 6.96 0.37
CA TYR A 152 4.28 5.87 1.14
C TYR A 152 3.92 4.50 0.55
N VAL A 153 2.65 4.30 0.18
CA VAL A 153 2.21 3.05 -0.47
C VAL A 153 2.96 2.80 -1.76
N GLU A 154 3.09 3.82 -2.60
CA GLU A 154 3.82 3.73 -3.86
C GLU A 154 5.28 3.36 -3.62
N GLN A 155 5.94 4.00 -2.65
CA GLN A 155 7.32 3.70 -2.30
C GLN A 155 7.52 2.24 -1.82
N GLU A 156 6.62 1.68 -1.02
CA GLU A 156 6.75 0.30 -0.52
C GLU A 156 6.50 -0.73 -1.62
N LEU A 157 5.49 -0.54 -2.47
CA LEU A 157 5.20 -1.44 -3.58
C LEU A 157 6.33 -1.44 -4.62
N VAL A 158 6.93 -0.26 -4.85
CA VAL A 158 8.14 -0.14 -5.65
C VAL A 158 9.28 -0.97 -5.07
N GLN A 159 9.57 -0.81 -3.77
CA GLN A 159 10.64 -1.55 -3.11
C GLN A 159 10.43 -3.06 -3.18
N GLN A 160 9.19 -3.53 -2.99
CA GLN A 160 8.85 -4.96 -3.12
C GLN A 160 9.18 -5.47 -4.53
N VAL A 161 8.79 -4.75 -5.59
CA VAL A 161 9.11 -5.19 -6.96
C VAL A 161 10.61 -5.16 -7.24
N GLU A 162 11.34 -4.18 -6.73
CA GLU A 162 12.79 -4.16 -6.87
C GLU A 162 13.45 -5.36 -6.18
N GLN A 163 12.93 -5.76 -5.02
CA GLN A 163 13.40 -6.95 -4.30
C GLN A 163 13.07 -8.25 -5.04
N ASP A 164 11.84 -8.39 -5.55
CA ASP A 164 11.37 -9.61 -6.23
C ASP A 164 12.04 -9.81 -7.60
N SER A 165 12.20 -8.71 -8.35
CA SER A 165 12.83 -8.74 -9.68
C SER A 165 14.36 -8.77 -9.62
N GLY A 166 14.95 -8.25 -8.53
CA GLY A 166 16.38 -7.95 -8.46
C GLY A 166 16.82 -6.78 -9.36
N GLU A 167 15.86 -6.03 -9.91
CA GLU A 167 16.10 -4.89 -10.80
C GLU A 167 15.60 -3.59 -10.18
N THR A 168 16.36 -2.50 -10.35
CA THR A 168 15.92 -1.17 -9.91
C THR A 168 14.95 -0.56 -10.94
N ILE A 169 13.82 -0.01 -10.49
CA ILE A 169 12.84 0.59 -11.38
C ILE A 169 13.30 1.93 -11.97
N TRP A 170 14.18 2.64 -11.25
CA TRP A 170 14.79 3.89 -11.68
C TRP A 170 16.29 3.70 -11.92
N GLN A 171 16.74 3.98 -13.15
CA GLN A 171 18.18 4.08 -13.46
C GLN A 171 18.51 5.50 -13.89
N HIS A 172 19.35 6.18 -13.10
CA HIS A 172 19.77 7.55 -13.35
C HIS A 172 21.22 7.61 -13.84
N TYR A 173 21.44 8.30 -14.96
CA TYR A 173 22.77 8.58 -15.48
C TYR A 173 22.99 10.10 -15.54
N HIS A 174 23.90 10.60 -14.72
CA HIS A 174 24.35 11.98 -14.77
C HIS A 174 25.87 12.04 -14.95
N GLN A 175 26.32 12.33 -16.17
CA GLN A 175 27.76 12.42 -16.44
C GLN A 175 28.11 13.34 -17.59
N THR A 176 29.37 13.80 -17.59
CA THR A 176 29.99 14.50 -18.71
C THR A 176 31.18 13.70 -19.20
N PHE A 177 31.25 13.44 -20.50
CA PHE A 177 32.31 12.64 -21.12
C PHE A 177 32.66 13.16 -22.52
N THR A 178 33.73 12.61 -23.08
CA THR A 178 34.16 12.91 -24.45
C THR A 178 33.71 11.78 -25.37
N LEU A 179 32.77 12.08 -26.26
CA LEU A 179 32.40 11.18 -27.36
C LEU A 179 33.35 11.40 -28.52
N GLN A 180 34.30 10.48 -28.68
CA GLN A 180 35.32 10.58 -29.73
C GLN A 180 34.69 10.63 -31.13
N LYS A 181 35.40 11.24 -32.07
CA LYS A 181 35.03 11.22 -33.50
C LYS A 181 34.75 9.81 -34.01
N HIS A 182 33.69 9.67 -34.81
CA HIS A 182 33.22 8.39 -35.37
C HIS A 182 32.98 7.28 -34.33
N ARG A 183 32.61 7.67 -33.11
CA ARG A 183 32.21 6.72 -32.06
C ARG A 183 30.74 6.87 -31.72
N ASN A 184 30.20 5.75 -31.28
CA ASN A 184 28.85 5.60 -30.78
C ASN A 184 28.91 5.22 -29.29
N TRP A 185 27.92 5.64 -28.54
CA TRP A 185 27.73 5.31 -27.13
C TRP A 185 26.29 4.87 -26.90
N TYR A 186 26.08 3.89 -26.03
CA TYR A 186 24.77 3.33 -25.72
C TYR A 186 24.49 3.39 -24.23
N TYR A 187 23.30 3.85 -23.86
CA TYR A 187 22.69 3.67 -22.55
C TYR A 187 21.42 2.87 -22.71
N GLY A 188 21.20 1.85 -21.89
CA GLY A 188 19.96 1.09 -21.90
C GLY A 188 20.18 -0.40 -21.72
N GLY A 189 19.09 -1.14 -21.89
CA GLY A 189 19.04 -2.57 -21.65
C GLY A 189 19.46 -3.43 -22.84
N ASN A 190 19.21 -4.72 -22.69
CA ASN A 190 19.46 -5.74 -23.70
C ASN A 190 18.32 -5.88 -24.73
N GLY A 191 17.19 -5.18 -24.55
CA GLY A 191 16.02 -5.25 -25.43
C GLY A 191 14.97 -6.29 -25.04
N GLU A 192 15.08 -6.91 -23.86
CA GLU A 192 14.07 -7.84 -23.35
C GLU A 192 12.66 -7.23 -23.38
N LEU A 193 11.68 -8.07 -23.72
CA LEU A 193 10.27 -7.69 -23.74
C LEU A 193 9.76 -7.52 -22.31
N LEU A 194 9.49 -6.28 -21.92
CA LEU A 194 8.96 -5.97 -20.59
C LEU A 194 7.58 -6.59 -20.41
N ALA A 195 6.75 -6.56 -21.46
CA ALA A 195 5.42 -7.19 -21.41
C ALA A 195 5.42 -8.71 -21.16
N GLU A 196 6.56 -9.39 -21.30
CA GLU A 196 6.73 -10.81 -20.95
C GLU A 196 7.31 -11.00 -19.53
N SER A 197 7.82 -9.92 -18.91
CA SER A 197 8.14 -9.92 -17.48
C SER A 197 6.86 -9.83 -16.67
N GLU A 198 6.76 -10.61 -15.59
CA GLU A 198 5.68 -10.44 -14.61
C GLU A 198 5.84 -9.11 -13.84
N SER A 199 7.02 -8.49 -13.92
CA SER A 199 7.41 -7.33 -13.11
C SER A 199 7.09 -5.97 -13.73
N PHE A 200 7.23 -5.77 -15.06
CA PHE A 200 7.16 -4.44 -15.70
C PHE A 200 6.28 -4.37 -16.96
N ASP A 201 5.47 -3.32 -17.12
CA ASP A 201 4.59 -3.15 -18.29
C ASP A 201 5.24 -2.42 -19.48
N TYR A 202 6.08 -1.42 -19.19
CA TYR A 202 6.79 -0.61 -20.19
C TYR A 202 7.91 0.21 -19.55
N LEU A 203 8.81 0.71 -20.40
CA LEU A 203 9.89 1.63 -20.06
C LEU A 203 9.53 3.04 -20.51
N GLU A 204 9.92 4.00 -19.69
CA GLU A 204 9.94 5.42 -19.99
C GLU A 204 11.39 5.93 -19.91
N ILE A 205 11.84 6.62 -20.95
CA ILE A 205 13.18 7.23 -20.99
C ILE A 205 13.03 8.75 -21.03
N ILE A 206 13.38 9.40 -19.92
CA ILE A 206 13.46 10.86 -19.80
C ILE A 206 14.92 11.26 -20.02
N TYR A 207 15.17 12.16 -20.98
CA TYR A 207 16.52 12.54 -21.36
C TYR A 207 16.68 14.05 -21.46
N ASN A 208 17.85 14.51 -21.02
CA ASN A 208 18.39 15.82 -21.30
C ASN A 208 19.88 15.67 -21.62
N VAL A 209 20.22 15.85 -22.89
CA VAL A 209 21.56 15.67 -23.43
C VAL A 209 22.01 16.99 -24.04
N SER A 210 23.19 17.44 -23.63
CA SER A 210 23.85 18.61 -24.21
C SER A 210 25.22 18.25 -24.74
N SER A 211 25.63 18.89 -25.83
CA SER A 211 26.96 18.72 -26.38
C SER A 211 27.54 20.04 -26.90
N LYS A 212 28.86 20.18 -26.76
CA LYS A 212 29.61 21.31 -27.35
C LYS A 212 29.70 21.22 -28.87
N GLN A 213 29.50 20.04 -29.46
CA GLN A 213 29.53 19.80 -30.89
C GLN A 213 28.22 19.11 -31.32
N PRO A 214 27.72 19.37 -32.54
CA PRO A 214 26.53 18.68 -33.03
C PRO A 214 26.73 17.15 -33.12
N ILE A 215 25.90 16.40 -32.41
CA ILE A 215 25.86 14.92 -32.41
C ILE A 215 24.49 14.43 -32.87
N ASP A 216 24.40 13.14 -33.16
CA ASP A 216 23.14 12.46 -33.45
C ASP A 216 22.69 11.66 -32.23
N MET A 217 21.38 11.59 -32.00
CA MET A 217 20.77 10.78 -30.96
C MET A 217 19.57 10.01 -31.50
N TYR A 218 19.49 8.74 -31.10
CA TYR A 218 18.39 7.84 -31.44
C TYR A 218 17.92 7.14 -30.18
N ILE A 219 16.61 6.92 -30.05
CA ILE A 219 16.07 5.96 -29.10
C ILE A 219 15.73 4.70 -29.87
N VAL A 220 16.16 3.55 -29.38
CA VAL A 220 16.01 2.26 -30.03
C VAL A 220 15.35 1.24 -29.09
N PRO A 221 14.52 0.31 -29.62
CA PRO A 221 13.81 -0.64 -28.78
C PRO A 221 14.72 -1.75 -28.24
N THR A 222 15.81 -2.10 -28.92
CA THR A 222 16.67 -3.21 -28.49
C THR A 222 18.16 -2.87 -28.56
N LYS A 223 18.98 -3.70 -27.89
CA LYS A 223 20.43 -3.64 -28.04
C LYS A 223 20.88 -4.07 -29.44
N ASP A 224 20.14 -4.96 -30.08
CA ASP A 224 20.39 -5.42 -31.45
C ASP A 224 20.27 -4.26 -32.44
N ASP A 225 19.30 -3.35 -32.26
CA ASP A 225 19.19 -2.14 -33.09
C ASP A 225 20.41 -1.22 -32.96
N PHE A 226 21.00 -1.11 -31.77
CA PHE A 226 22.26 -0.41 -31.61
C PHE A 226 23.41 -1.14 -32.31
N ASP A 227 23.46 -2.47 -32.22
CA ASP A 227 24.48 -3.26 -32.90
C ASP A 227 24.37 -3.13 -34.42
N ASP A 228 23.16 -3.12 -34.97
CA ASP A 228 22.90 -2.88 -36.39
C ASP A 228 23.26 -1.46 -36.81
N PHE A 229 22.90 -0.44 -36.00
CA PHE A 229 23.34 0.93 -36.21
C PHE A 229 24.87 1.04 -36.29
N THR A 230 25.61 0.33 -35.43
CA THR A 230 27.10 0.37 -35.45
C THR A 230 27.73 -0.31 -36.66
N LYS A 231 26.98 -1.16 -37.37
CA LYS A 231 27.43 -1.92 -38.55
C LYS A 231 26.96 -1.30 -39.86
N ASP A 232 26.32 -0.13 -39.81
CA ASP A 232 25.65 0.52 -40.94
C ASP A 232 24.57 -0.38 -41.59
N ASN A 233 23.92 -1.24 -40.77
CA ASN A 233 22.74 -2.01 -41.18
C ASN A 233 21.46 -1.19 -40.97
N ASP A 234 20.35 -1.66 -41.56
CA ASP A 234 19.03 -1.16 -41.22
C ASP A 234 18.71 -1.50 -39.75
N PHE A 235 18.19 -0.53 -39.00
CA PHE A 235 17.85 -0.66 -37.59
C PHE A 235 16.52 0.05 -37.29
N THR A 236 15.88 -0.30 -36.18
CA THR A 236 14.64 0.34 -35.74
C THR A 236 14.93 1.44 -34.72
N ASN A 237 14.23 2.56 -34.83
CA ASN A 237 14.26 3.62 -33.83
C ASN A 237 12.87 4.23 -33.61
N PHE A 238 12.74 5.05 -32.57
CA PHE A 238 11.55 5.88 -32.34
C PHE A 238 11.72 7.22 -33.07
N PRO A 239 11.07 7.45 -34.22
CA PRO A 239 11.41 8.57 -35.10
C PRO A 239 11.10 9.94 -34.48
N HIS A 240 10.10 10.01 -33.59
CA HIS A 240 9.76 11.23 -32.86
C HIS A 240 10.78 11.63 -31.79
N HIS A 241 11.71 10.73 -31.46
CA HIS A 241 12.80 10.96 -30.51
C HIS A 241 14.19 10.87 -31.19
N GLN A 242 14.22 11.11 -32.51
CA GLN A 242 15.44 11.19 -33.29
C GLN A 242 15.92 12.64 -33.41
N TYR A 243 17.20 12.85 -33.15
CA TYR A 243 17.83 14.16 -33.25
C TYR A 243 19.10 14.02 -34.10
N ILE A 244 19.21 14.85 -35.13
CA ILE A 244 20.30 14.77 -36.10
C ILE A 244 21.06 16.08 -36.07
N LYS A 245 22.34 16.01 -35.75
CA LYS A 245 23.26 17.16 -35.71
C LYS A 245 22.78 18.25 -34.76
N GLU A 246 22.40 17.84 -33.55
CA GLU A 246 21.92 18.73 -32.49
C GLU A 246 22.94 18.86 -31.36
N THR A 247 22.89 20.00 -30.66
CA THR A 247 23.73 20.28 -29.48
C THR A 247 22.94 20.25 -28.18
N GLN A 248 21.61 20.22 -28.26
CA GLN A 248 20.68 20.17 -27.14
C GLN A 248 19.53 19.25 -27.53
N MET A 249 19.28 18.24 -26.72
CA MET A 249 18.25 17.23 -26.97
C MET A 249 17.57 16.93 -25.65
N ASN A 250 16.27 17.15 -25.58
CA ASN A 250 15.49 16.84 -24.40
C ASN A 250 14.13 16.28 -24.78
N GLY A 251 13.61 15.40 -23.96
CA GLY A 251 12.32 14.79 -24.17
C GLY A 251 12.07 13.61 -23.27
N ASN A 252 10.98 12.93 -23.57
CA ASN A 252 10.48 11.79 -22.84
C ASN A 252 9.91 10.80 -23.85
N CYS A 253 10.49 9.60 -23.92
CA CYS A 253 10.00 8.49 -24.73
C CYS A 253 9.32 7.48 -23.82
N SER A 254 7.98 7.52 -23.79
CA SER A 254 7.15 6.70 -22.91
C SER A 254 6.60 5.47 -23.64
N ASN A 255 6.06 4.51 -22.87
CA ASN A 255 5.38 3.31 -23.39
C ASN A 255 6.26 2.37 -24.24
N MET A 256 7.57 2.34 -24.00
CA MET A 256 8.47 1.42 -24.68
C MET A 256 8.25 -0.01 -24.16
N LYS A 257 7.91 -0.95 -25.05
CA LYS A 257 7.63 -2.36 -24.65
C LYS A 257 8.87 -3.23 -24.44
N ASN A 258 10.02 -2.73 -24.86
CA ASN A 258 11.30 -3.39 -24.72
C ASN A 258 12.20 -2.57 -23.79
N TYR A 259 13.08 -3.26 -23.05
CA TYR A 259 14.16 -2.63 -22.29
C TYR A 259 15.28 -2.16 -23.23
N GLY A 260 14.95 -1.17 -24.06
CA GLY A 260 15.82 -0.58 -25.07
C GLY A 260 16.72 0.52 -24.52
N GLY A 261 17.08 1.49 -25.38
CA GLY A 261 18.07 2.47 -25.00
C GLY A 261 18.22 3.70 -25.90
N ILE A 262 19.19 4.53 -25.52
CA ILE A 262 19.63 5.73 -26.23
C ILE A 262 20.98 5.46 -26.88
N ILE A 263 21.06 5.74 -28.18
CA ILE A 263 22.30 5.83 -28.95
C ILE A 263 22.72 7.29 -29.02
N LEU A 264 23.97 7.58 -28.67
CA LEU A 264 24.64 8.85 -28.97
C LEU A 264 25.72 8.59 -30.00
N SER A 265 25.67 9.28 -31.13
CA SER A 265 26.64 9.10 -32.22
C SER A 265 27.34 10.41 -32.54
N ASN A 266 28.66 10.36 -32.64
CA ASN A 266 29.44 11.47 -33.16
C ASN A 266 29.93 11.12 -34.57
N PRO A 267 29.17 11.47 -35.63
CA PRO A 267 29.58 11.21 -37.01
C PRO A 267 30.67 12.17 -37.51
N ARG A 268 31.17 13.07 -36.65
CA ARG A 268 32.05 14.17 -37.02
C ARG A 268 33.51 13.79 -36.88
N TRP A 269 34.37 14.65 -37.44
CA TRP A 269 35.83 14.53 -37.41
C TRP A 269 36.49 15.13 -36.16
N LEU A 270 35.69 15.73 -35.27
CA LEU A 270 36.12 16.31 -34.00
C LEU A 270 35.43 15.58 -32.85
N ASP A 271 36.15 15.42 -31.75
CA ASP A 271 35.57 14.91 -30.52
C ASP A 271 34.50 15.86 -29.98
N ALA A 272 33.47 15.29 -29.36
CA ALA A 272 32.36 16.02 -28.78
C ALA A 272 32.41 15.92 -27.25
N GLN A 273 32.34 17.03 -26.53
CA GLN A 273 32.08 16.98 -25.08
C GLN A 273 30.57 16.90 -24.87
N VAL A 274 30.10 15.83 -24.23
CA VAL A 274 28.68 15.52 -24.06
C VAL A 274 28.37 15.43 -22.57
N THR A 275 27.30 16.06 -22.14
CA THR A 275 26.71 15.93 -20.81
C THR A 275 25.34 15.30 -20.94
N VAL A 276 25.10 14.23 -20.18
CA VAL A 276 23.82 13.52 -20.15
C VAL A 276 23.20 13.62 -18.77
N ASN A 277 21.88 13.76 -18.74
CA ASN A 277 21.03 13.53 -17.59
C ASN A 277 19.87 12.65 -18.08
N LEU A 278 19.95 11.35 -17.79
CA LEU A 278 19.02 10.32 -18.27
C LEU A 278 18.34 9.66 -17.09
N THR A 279 17.07 9.36 -17.25
CA THR A 279 16.29 8.53 -16.33
C THR A 279 15.58 7.46 -17.14
N PHE A 280 15.88 6.21 -16.83
CA PHE A 280 15.13 5.04 -17.29
C PHE A 280 14.19 4.65 -16.17
N TYR A 281 12.89 4.70 -16.44
CA TYR A 281 11.85 4.33 -15.51
C TYR A 281 11.10 3.11 -16.06
N SER A 282 11.38 1.94 -15.50
CA SER A 282 10.63 0.72 -15.77
C SER A 282 9.35 0.78 -14.94
N HIS A 283 8.20 0.91 -15.58
CA HIS A 283 6.89 0.97 -14.92
C HIS A 283 6.46 -0.44 -14.51
N PRO A 284 6.33 -0.75 -13.21
CA PRO A 284 5.87 -2.05 -12.76
C PRO A 284 4.48 -2.43 -13.26
N SER A 285 4.27 -3.73 -13.51
CA SER A 285 2.99 -4.29 -13.96
C SER A 285 1.84 -4.06 -12.97
N PHE A 286 2.16 -3.88 -11.68
CA PHE A 286 1.17 -3.54 -10.67
C PHE A 286 0.55 -2.15 -10.92
N TYR A 287 1.25 -1.22 -11.58
CA TYR A 287 0.68 0.11 -11.86
C TYR A 287 -0.50 0.04 -12.81
N LYS A 288 -0.64 -1.04 -13.58
CA LYS A 288 -1.81 -1.30 -14.42
C LYS A 288 -2.96 -1.95 -13.63
N LEU A 289 -2.64 -2.76 -12.62
CA LEU A 289 -3.61 -3.16 -11.57
C LEU A 289 -4.10 -1.93 -10.79
N PHE A 290 -3.23 -0.92 -10.62
CA PHE A 290 -3.54 0.34 -9.95
C PHE A 290 -3.85 1.50 -10.91
N GLU A 291 -4.00 1.29 -12.22
CA GLU A 291 -4.24 2.39 -13.18
C GLU A 291 -5.59 3.09 -12.88
N ASN A 292 -6.47 2.38 -12.18
CA ASN A 292 -7.75 2.84 -11.68
C ASN A 292 -7.73 3.31 -10.21
N LYS A 293 -6.55 3.68 -9.67
CA LYS A 293 -6.26 4.13 -8.29
C LYS A 293 -7.50 4.56 -7.50
N THR A 294 -7.99 3.71 -6.62
CA THR A 294 -8.64 4.20 -5.41
C THR A 294 -8.05 3.44 -4.24
N ILE A 295 -7.22 4.14 -3.44
CA ILE A 295 -7.12 3.81 -2.02
C ILE A 295 -8.57 3.70 -1.55
N ARG A 296 -9.00 2.49 -1.19
CA ARG A 296 -10.37 2.27 -0.76
C ARG A 296 -10.55 3.00 0.55
N THR A 297 -11.50 3.92 0.55
CA THR A 297 -11.86 4.68 1.73
C THR A 297 -13.35 4.63 1.98
N TYR A 298 -13.73 4.77 3.23
CA TYR A 298 -15.08 5.09 3.65
C TYR A 298 -15.11 6.49 4.25
N PHE A 299 -16.26 7.16 4.18
CA PHE A 299 -16.44 8.49 4.74
C PHE A 299 -17.20 8.36 6.07
N VAL A 300 -16.47 8.40 7.19
CA VAL A 300 -17.02 8.26 8.54
C VAL A 300 -16.83 9.58 9.28
N LYS A 301 -17.91 10.14 9.85
CA LYS A 301 -17.89 11.44 10.56
C LYS A 301 -17.17 12.55 9.78
N GLU A 302 -17.47 12.65 8.48
CA GLU A 302 -16.91 13.64 7.56
C GLU A 302 -15.40 13.52 7.26
N LYS A 303 -14.79 12.39 7.60
CA LYS A 303 -13.36 12.13 7.38
C LYS A 303 -13.15 10.89 6.52
N HIS A 304 -12.09 10.91 5.72
CA HIS A 304 -11.63 9.72 5.00
C HIS A 304 -11.06 8.71 5.98
N CYS A 305 -11.58 7.50 5.93
CA CYS A 305 -11.10 6.35 6.67
C CYS A 305 -10.57 5.31 5.68
N VAL A 306 -9.29 4.97 5.76
CA VAL A 306 -8.67 4.03 4.82
C VAL A 306 -8.85 2.59 5.30
N VAL A 307 -9.09 1.68 4.36
CA VAL A 307 -9.14 0.23 4.62
C VAL A 307 -7.76 -0.30 4.99
N LEU A 308 -7.68 -1.09 6.05
CA LEU A 308 -6.49 -1.81 6.46
C LEU A 308 -6.84 -3.29 6.53
N GLU A 309 -6.56 -4.01 5.45
CA GLU A 309 -6.75 -5.44 5.31
C GLU A 309 -5.44 -6.20 5.60
N PRO A 310 -5.19 -6.69 6.82
CA PRO A 310 -3.93 -7.34 7.15
C PRO A 310 -3.76 -8.71 6.50
N THR A 311 -4.82 -9.31 5.91
CA THR A 311 -4.73 -10.62 5.24
C THR A 311 -4.53 -10.51 3.73
N ALA A 312 -4.18 -9.32 3.22
CA ALA A 312 -4.05 -9.05 1.79
C ALA A 312 -2.85 -9.76 1.11
N GLY A 313 -1.91 -10.30 1.88
CA GLY A 313 -0.69 -10.94 1.39
C GLY A 313 0.36 -9.93 0.93
N GLU A 314 1.48 -10.41 0.39
CA GLU A 314 2.71 -9.66 0.13
C GLU A 314 2.55 -8.33 -0.64
N TYR A 315 1.59 -8.25 -1.57
CA TYR A 315 1.30 -7.03 -2.33
C TYR A 315 0.18 -6.17 -1.74
N GLY A 316 -0.29 -6.49 -0.53
CA GLY A 316 -1.26 -5.72 0.21
C GLY A 316 -0.73 -4.33 0.58
N TYR A 317 -1.61 -3.34 0.61
CA TYR A 317 -1.27 -1.98 1.03
C TYR A 317 -2.45 -1.30 1.73
N PRO A 318 -2.23 -0.23 2.52
CA PRO A 318 -3.29 0.59 3.06
C PRO A 318 -4.23 1.12 1.97
N GLY A 319 -5.49 0.69 2.01
CA GLY A 319 -6.51 0.98 1.02
C GLY A 319 -6.70 -0.11 -0.03
N TYR A 320 -6.03 -1.24 0.10
CA TYR A 320 -6.29 -2.42 -0.73
C TYR A 320 -7.71 -2.94 -0.48
N ASP A 321 -8.48 -3.13 -1.55
CA ASP A 321 -9.83 -3.68 -1.51
C ASP A 321 -9.75 -5.18 -1.81
N ALA A 322 -9.83 -6.01 -0.77
CA ALA A 322 -9.85 -7.47 -0.93
C ALA A 322 -11.19 -8.00 -1.50
N ASN A 323 -12.06 -7.13 -2.04
CA ASN A 323 -13.39 -7.46 -2.55
C ASN A 323 -14.28 -8.13 -1.49
N VAL A 324 -14.15 -7.70 -0.23
CA VAL A 324 -14.95 -8.24 0.88
C VAL A 324 -16.43 -7.98 0.61
N THR A 325 -17.22 -9.04 0.50
CA THR A 325 -18.67 -8.95 0.21
C THR A 325 -19.52 -8.85 1.47
N GLY A 326 -20.80 -8.50 1.32
CA GLY A 326 -21.75 -8.44 2.43
C GLY A 326 -21.76 -7.11 3.18
N THR A 327 -22.65 -7.04 4.17
CA THR A 327 -22.85 -5.87 5.03
C THR A 327 -21.62 -5.64 5.89
N LYS A 328 -21.13 -4.40 5.89
CA LYS A 328 -19.96 -3.97 6.65
C LYS A 328 -20.39 -3.03 7.75
N THR A 329 -20.01 -3.33 8.99
CA THR A 329 -20.24 -2.46 10.13
C THR A 329 -18.89 -2.01 10.68
N ALA A 330 -18.60 -0.70 10.66
CA ALA A 330 -17.43 -0.11 11.32
C ALA A 330 -17.80 0.31 12.74
N ILE A 331 -17.07 -0.18 13.74
CA ILE A 331 -17.31 0.09 15.17
C ILE A 331 -16.11 0.80 15.78
N ASP A 332 -16.36 1.93 16.45
CA ASP A 332 -15.39 2.66 17.25
C ASP A 332 -15.07 1.85 18.51
N PRO A 333 -13.82 1.39 18.71
CA PRO A 333 -13.51 0.51 19.82
C PRO A 333 -13.57 1.23 21.19
N VAL A 334 -13.52 2.56 21.21
CA VAL A 334 -13.59 3.39 22.42
C VAL A 334 -15.03 3.81 22.70
N THR A 335 -15.68 4.48 21.75
CA THR A 335 -17.02 5.06 21.99
C THR A 335 -18.16 4.06 21.78
N LYS A 336 -17.89 2.92 21.12
CA LYS A 336 -18.88 1.94 20.68
C LYS A 336 -19.91 2.51 19.69
N ASP A 337 -19.67 3.69 19.11
CA ASP A 337 -20.44 4.16 17.96
C ASP A 337 -20.18 3.23 16.76
N TYR A 338 -21.21 2.91 15.98
CA TYR A 338 -21.02 2.15 14.73
C TYR A 338 -21.71 2.75 13.52
N PHE A 339 -21.19 2.41 12.35
CA PHE A 339 -21.61 2.90 11.04
C PHE A 339 -21.71 1.74 10.07
N TYR A 340 -22.80 1.67 9.31
CA TYR A 340 -22.87 0.80 8.14
C TYR A 340 -22.07 1.44 7.00
N LEU A 341 -21.21 0.66 6.36
CA LEU A 341 -20.38 1.12 5.25
C LEU A 341 -21.02 0.71 3.92
N ASP A 342 -21.08 1.66 2.99
CA ASP A 342 -21.65 1.49 1.64
C ASP A 342 -20.67 0.94 0.61
#